data_AF-A0A1Y4HEA6-F1
#
_entry.id   AF-A0A1Y4HEA6-F1
#
_cell.length_a   1.000
_cell.length_b   1.000
_cell.length_c   1.000
_cell.angle_alpha   90.00
_cell.angle_beta   90.00
_cell.angle_gamma   90.00
#
_symmetry.space_group_name_H-M   'P 1'
#
loop_
_entity.id
_entity.type
_entity.pdbx_description
1 polymer ?
#
loop_
_entity_poly.entity_id
_entity_poly.type
_entity_poly.pdbx_seq_one_letter_code
_entity_poly.pdbx_strand_id
1 'polypeptide(L)' 'MKSNLRNEVKSYIVRSGYTMQEVVDRLSEDYGWSDSVSNLSNKLQRESLRYVEAVQLADALGYDLVWQKRRDK' A
#
# COMPACT_ATOMS: atom_id res chain seq x y z
N MET A 1 18.60 -2.49 9.80
CA MET A 1 17.30 -3.20 9.68
C MET A 1 16.86 -3.10 8.23
N LYS A 2 16.74 -4.22 7.50
CA LYS A 2 16.04 -4.16 6.20
C LYS A 2 14.60 -3.76 6.50
N SER A 3 14.18 -2.56 6.07
CA SER A 3 12.76 -2.22 6.06
C SER A 3 12.11 -3.23 5.13
N ASN A 4 11.37 -4.17 5.70
CA ASN A 4 10.57 -5.07 4.89
C ASN A 4 9.39 -4.22 4.41
N LEU A 5 9.34 -3.87 3.13
CA LEU A 5 8.27 -3.08 2.48
C LEU A 5 6.88 -3.52 2.98
N ARG A 6 6.71 -4.84 3.19
CA ARG A 6 5.51 -5.44 3.77
C ARG A 6 5.14 -4.89 5.15
N ASN A 7 6.08 -4.77 6.07
CA ASN A 7 5.82 -4.30 7.43
C ASN A 7 5.53 -2.81 7.45
N GLU A 8 6.20 -2.04 6.60
CA GLU A 8 5.95 -0.61 6.45
C GLU A 8 4.53 -0.36 5.96
N VAL A 9 4.14 -0.97 4.83
CA VAL A 9 2.79 -0.86 4.27
C VAL A 9 1.72 -1.33 5.27
N LYS A 10 1.93 -2.48 5.93
CA LYS A 10 1.00 -2.97 6.97
C LYS A 10 0.86 -1.97 8.13
N SER A 11 1.93 -1.27 8.50
CA SER A 11 1.87 -0.30 9.58
C SER A 11 0.98 0.90 9.22
N TYR A 12 1.01 1.36 7.96
CA TYR A 12 0.10 2.41 7.49
C TYR A 12 -1.36 1.94 7.48
N ILE A 13 -1.62 0.72 7.01
CA ILE A 13 -2.98 0.13 7.01
C ILE A 13 -3.57 0.14 8.42
N VAL A 14 -2.82 -0.38 9.40
CA VAL A 14 -3.28 -0.44 10.80
C VAL A 14 -3.43 0.96 11.40
N ARG A 15 -2.52 1.90 11.08
CA ARG A 15 -2.59 3.30 11.57
C ARG A 15 -3.78 4.07 11.01
N SER A 16 -4.21 3.76 9.79
CA SER A 16 -5.43 4.31 9.20
C SER A 16 -6.71 3.69 9.76
N GLY A 17 -6.62 2.74 10.69
CA GLY A 17 -7.77 2.08 11.30
C GLY A 17 -8.42 1.02 10.41
N TYR A 18 -7.74 0.61 9.33
CA TYR A 18 -8.24 -0.42 8.44
C TYR A 18 -7.63 -1.80 8.74
N THR A 19 -8.42 -2.83 8.50
CA THR A 19 -7.94 -4.19 8.32
C THR A 19 -7.38 -4.37 6.91
N MET A 20 -6.59 -5.44 6.71
CA MET A 20 -6.11 -5.80 5.38
C MET A 20 -7.25 -6.08 4.39
N GLN A 21 -8.37 -6.64 4.86
CA GLN A 21 -9.50 -7.00 3.99
C GLN A 21 -10.20 -5.74 3.51
N GLU A 22 -10.53 -4.80 4.41
CA GLU A 22 -11.19 -3.54 4.06
C GLU A 22 -10.41 -2.72 3.02
N VAL A 23 -9.07 -2.70 3.12
CA VAL A 23 -8.22 -2.04 2.11
C VAL A 23 -8.33 -2.72 0.75
N VAL A 24 -8.32 -4.04 0.73
CA VAL A 24 -8.37 -4.80 -0.52
C VAL A 24 -9.75 -4.72 -1.16
N ASP A 25 -10.83 -4.75 -0.36
CA ASP A 25 -12.20 -4.54 -0.83
C ASP A 25 -12.34 -3.16 -1.48
N ARG A 26 -11.85 -2.12 -0.81
CA ARG A 26 -11.84 -0.75 -1.35
C ARG A 26 -11.04 -0.64 -2.66
N LEU A 27 -9.84 -1.22 -2.71
CA LEU A 27 -9.02 -1.22 -3.92
C LEU A 27 -9.66 -2.01 -5.07
N SER A 28 -10.43 -3.05 -4.74
CA SER A 28 -11.21 -3.81 -5.72
C SER A 28 -12.35 -2.95 -6.28
N GLU A 29 -13.12 -2.29 -5.42
CA GLU A 29 -14.26 -1.44 -5.79
C GLU A 29 -13.84 -0.19 -6.58
N ASP A 30 -12.86 0.56 -6.06
CA ASP A 30 -12.48 1.87 -6.62
C ASP A 30 -11.52 1.74 -7.81
N TYR A 31 -10.71 0.68 -7.86
CA TYR A 31 -9.58 0.55 -8.79
C TYR A 31 -9.49 -0.79 -9.53
N GLY A 32 -10.44 -1.71 -9.33
CA GLY A 32 -10.47 -3.00 -10.02
C GLY A 32 -9.34 -3.95 -9.64
N TRP A 33 -8.79 -3.83 -8.43
CA TRP A 33 -7.84 -4.81 -7.91
C TRP A 33 -8.51 -6.17 -7.69
N SER A 34 -7.69 -7.21 -7.53
CA SER A 34 -8.19 -8.45 -6.94
C SER A 34 -8.53 -8.19 -5.46
N ASP A 35 -9.72 -8.63 -5.06
CA ASP A 35 -10.28 -8.67 -3.71
C ASP A 35 -9.58 -9.65 -2.73
N SER A 36 -8.46 -10.25 -3.16
CA SER A 36 -7.72 -11.22 -2.34
C SER A 36 -6.59 -10.57 -1.54
N VAL A 37 -6.68 -10.64 -0.20
CA VAL A 37 -5.59 -10.29 0.72
C VAL A 37 -4.29 -11.04 0.39
N SER A 38 -4.39 -12.28 -0.10
CA SER A 38 -3.20 -13.06 -0.48
C SER A 38 -2.44 -12.43 -1.65
N ASN A 39 -3.14 -11.82 -2.61
CA ASN A 39 -2.53 -11.16 -3.76
C ASN A 39 -1.73 -9.93 -3.32
N LEU A 40 -2.33 -9.06 -2.50
CA LEU A 40 -1.61 -7.90 -1.93
C LEU A 40 -0.43 -8.36 -1.05
N SER A 41 -0.62 -9.36 -0.19
CA SER A 41 0.48 -9.88 0.64
C SER A 41 1.64 -10.44 -0.19
N ASN A 42 1.35 -11.14 -1.30
CA ASN A 42 2.36 -11.68 -2.20
C ASN A 42 3.13 -10.57 -2.94
N LYS A 43 2.43 -9.52 -3.40
CA LYS A 43 3.09 -8.35 -4.02
C LYS A 43 4.05 -7.67 -3.05
N LEU A 44 3.62 -7.46 -1.79
CA LEU A 44 4.45 -6.87 -0.76
C LEU A 44 5.65 -7.76 -0.39
N GLN A 45 5.46 -9.07 -0.31
CA GLN A 45 6.53 -10.01 0.00
C GLN A 45 7.57 -10.12 -1.11
N ARG A 46 7.15 -10.04 -2.38
CA ARG A 46 8.02 -10.14 -3.56
C ARG A 46 8.54 -8.79 -4.03
N GLU A 47 8.24 -7.72 -3.29
CA GLU A 47 8.60 -6.34 -3.64
C GLU A 47 8.18 -5.96 -5.08
N SER A 48 7.03 -6.47 -5.51
CA SER A 48 6.53 -6.36 -6.88
C SER A 48 5.33 -5.40 -7.02
N LEU A 49 5.19 -4.46 -6.08
CA LEU A 49 4.13 -3.45 -6.12
C LEU A 49 4.45 -2.44 -7.23
N ARG A 50 3.54 -2.28 -8.20
CA ARG A 50 3.74 -1.31 -9.29
C ARG A 50 3.53 0.12 -8.79
N TYR A 51 4.08 1.11 -9.49
CA TYR A 51 3.92 2.51 -9.10
C TYR A 51 2.45 2.95 -9.00
N VAL A 52 1.64 2.62 -10.01
CA VAL A 52 0.19 2.92 -9.99
C VAL A 52 -0.49 2.29 -8.78
N GLU A 53 -0.05 1.09 -8.39
CA GLU A 53 -0.61 0.37 -7.25
C GLU A 53 -0.23 1.05 -5.92
N ALA A 54 0.99 1.59 -5.82
CA ALA A 54 1.41 2.38 -4.66
C ALA A 54 0.61 3.69 -4.53
N VAL A 55 0.31 4.35 -5.66
CA VAL A 55 -0.51 5.57 -5.69
C VAL A 55 -1.94 5.27 -5.22
N GLN A 56 -2.57 4.23 -5.77
CA GLN A 56 -3.94 3.82 -5.41
C GLN A 56 -4.04 3.36 -3.95
N LEU A 57 -3.02 2.64 -3.47
CA LEU A 57 -2.95 2.23 -2.06
C LEU A 57 -2.82 3.43 -1.12
N ALA A 58 -2.03 4.45 -1.48
CA ALA A 58 -1.94 5.68 -0.70
C ALA A 58 -3.29 6.40 -0.65
N ASP A 59 -3.95 6.55 -1.80
CA ASP A 59 -5.28 7.16 -1.90
C ASP A 59 -6.34 6.42 -1.07
N ALA A 60 -6.41 5.09 -1.20
CA ALA A 60 -7.34 4.25 -0.43
C ALA A 60 -7.14 4.36 1.10
N LEU A 61 -5.92 4.69 1.54
CA LEU A 61 -5.57 4.89 2.93
C LEU A 61 -5.69 6.36 3.39
N GLY A 62 -6.07 7.28 2.50
CA GLY A 62 -6.20 8.71 2.78
C GLY A 62 -4.87 9.45 2.86
N TYR A 63 -3.84 9.00 2.13
CA TYR A 63 -2.51 9.62 2.08
C TYR A 63 -2.17 10.16 0.70
N ASP A 64 -1.40 11.26 0.69
CA ASP A 64 -0.74 11.75 -0.51
C ASP A 64 0.59 11.02 -0.76
N LEU A 65 0.82 10.60 -2.02
CA LEU A 65 2.12 10.13 -2.48
C LEU A 65 2.90 11.31 -3.08
N VAL A 66 3.91 11.80 -2.37
CA VAL A 66 4.64 13.03 -2.74
C VAL A 66 6.06 12.74 -3.23
N TRP A 67 6.46 13.43 -4.29
CA TRP A 67 7.87 13.52 -4.68
C TRP A 67 8.54 14.60 -3.84
N GLN A 68 9.31 14.18 -2.84
CA GLN A 68 10.10 15.12 -2.05
C GLN A 68 11.53 15.20 -2.60
N LYS A 69 11.93 16.39 -3.08
CA LYS A 69 13.33 16.65 -3.42
C LYS A 69 14.18 16.45 -2.16
N ARG A 70 15.28 15.70 -2.28
CA ARG A 70 16.23 15.52 -1.18
C ARG A 70 16.69 16.91 -0.71
N ARG A 71 16.65 17.15 0.60
CA ARG A 71 17.31 18.33 1.16
C ARG A 71 18.81 18.09 1.05
N ASP A 72 19.54 19.10 0.58
CA ASP A 72 21.01 19.05 0.50
C ASP A 72 21.56 18.68 1.88
N LYS A 73 22.63 17.87 1.89
CA LYS A 73 23.18 17.26 3.10
C LYS A 73 23.75 18.29 4.06
#